data_AF-A5Z462-F1
#
_entry.id   AF-A5Z462-F1
#
_cell.length_a   1.000
_cell.length_b   1.000
_cell.length_c   1.000
_cell.angle_alpha   90.00
_cell.angle_beta   90.00
_cell.angle_gamma   90.00
#
_symmetry.space_group_name_H-M   'P 1'
#
loop_
_entity.id
_entity.type
_entity.pdbx_description
1 polymer ?
#
loop_
_entity_poly.entity_id
_entity_poly.type
_entity_poly.pdbx_seq_one_letter_code
_entity_poly.pdbx_strand_id
1 'polypeptide(L)'
;MHVGSVTELKGDEIQPVDIITFGSPCQDLSIAGKRKGLKGNRSGLFTHAIRIIREMRLATNGKYPTFIIWENVPGAFSSNNGEDFRAVLEKVTNANIPMPASGKWATAGMVRGGEVDTAWRVLDAQYWGVPQRRKRIYLIGDFGGQRAGEILFKSESVLGYTPKSKEQRAEAAGQSTNSLRTESSRGGGGLRS
;
A
#
# COMPACT_ATOMS: atom_id res chain seq x y z
N MET A 1 -10.56 20.67 -4.93
CA MET A 1 -11.35 21.43 -3.95
C MET A 1 -11.01 20.92 -2.56
N HIS A 2 -10.81 21.81 -1.59
CA HIS A 2 -10.64 21.43 -0.19
C HIS A 2 -11.97 21.66 0.53
N VAL A 3 -12.50 20.62 1.18
CA VAL A 3 -13.88 20.60 1.72
C VAL A 3 -13.93 20.68 3.26
N GLY A 4 -12.80 20.96 3.92
CA GLY A 4 -12.73 21.12 5.37
C GLY A 4 -12.43 19.82 6.12
N SER A 5 -12.76 19.80 7.43
CA SER A 5 -12.42 18.70 8.33
C SER A 5 -13.32 17.48 8.13
N VAL A 6 -12.72 16.28 8.06
CA VAL A 6 -13.45 15.00 8.01
C VAL A 6 -14.35 14.76 9.22
N THR A 7 -14.08 15.42 10.35
CA THR A 7 -14.91 15.31 11.56
C THR A 7 -16.26 15.99 11.41
N GLU A 8 -16.35 16.99 10.54
CA GLU A 8 -17.52 17.85 10.32
C GLU A 8 -18.20 17.58 8.98
N LEU A 9 -17.43 17.08 8.00
CA LEU A 9 -17.91 16.77 6.66
C LEU A 9 -19.05 15.74 6.69
N LYS A 10 -20.11 15.96 5.91
CA LYS A 10 -21.17 14.96 5.73
C LYS A 10 -21.15 14.40 4.32
N GLY A 11 -21.32 13.09 4.20
CA GLY A 11 -21.22 12.39 2.91
C GLY A 11 -22.36 12.69 1.93
N ASP A 12 -23.48 13.21 2.42
CA ASP A 12 -24.65 13.64 1.66
C ASP A 12 -24.57 15.11 1.20
N GLU A 13 -23.64 15.90 1.74
CA GLU A 13 -23.43 17.31 1.39
C GLU A 13 -22.25 17.53 0.42
N ILE A 14 -21.56 16.47 0.02
CA ILE A 14 -20.45 16.53 -0.94
C ILE A 14 -20.81 15.88 -2.27
N GLN A 15 -20.15 16.34 -3.34
CA GLN A 15 -20.28 15.73 -4.65
C GLN A 15 -19.96 14.23 -4.59
N PRO A 16 -20.84 13.34 -5.08
CA PRO A 16 -20.56 11.92 -5.15
C PRO A 16 -19.32 11.60 -5.98
N VAL A 17 -18.56 10.61 -5.53
CA VAL A 17 -17.34 10.15 -6.21
C VAL A 17 -17.34 8.63 -6.34
N ASP A 18 -16.69 8.11 -7.37
CA ASP A 18 -16.58 6.67 -7.60
C ASP A 18 -15.68 5.97 -6.58
N ILE A 19 -14.63 6.66 -6.13
CA ILE A 19 -13.59 6.09 -5.27
C ILE A 19 -13.30 7.03 -4.10
N ILE A 20 -13.32 6.50 -2.88
CA ILE A 20 -12.82 7.20 -1.69
C ILE A 20 -11.55 6.51 -1.21
N THR A 21 -10.43 7.24 -1.23
CA THR A 21 -9.15 6.77 -0.67
C THR A 21 -8.87 7.46 0.65
N PHE A 22 -8.48 6.71 1.68
CA PHE A 22 -8.15 7.31 2.98
C PHE A 22 -7.11 6.49 3.74
N GLY A 23 -6.34 7.18 4.57
CA GLY A 23 -5.52 6.58 5.62
C GLY A 23 -5.97 7.13 6.96
N SER A 24 -5.85 6.34 8.02
CA SER A 24 -6.16 6.77 9.38
C SER A 24 -4.93 6.57 10.28
N PRO A 25 -4.65 7.49 11.22
CA PRO A 25 -3.62 7.29 12.23
C PRO A 25 -3.76 5.90 12.88
N CYS A 26 -2.65 5.18 13.06
CA CYS A 26 -2.67 3.83 13.63
C CYS A 26 -3.27 3.80 15.05
N GLN A 27 -3.22 4.92 15.77
CA GLN A 27 -3.84 5.09 17.09
C GLN A 27 -5.36 5.00 17.04
N ASP A 28 -6.00 5.38 15.93
CA ASP A 28 -7.45 5.31 15.76
C ASP A 28 -7.97 3.87 15.66
N LEU A 29 -7.10 2.93 15.28
CA LEU A 29 -7.44 1.51 15.18
C LEU A 29 -7.74 0.92 16.56
N SER A 30 -6.95 1.27 17.58
CA SER A 30 -7.22 0.85 18.96
C SER A 30 -8.54 1.43 19.47
N ILE A 31 -8.89 2.66 19.08
CA ILE A 31 -10.17 3.28 19.43
C ILE A 31 -11.34 2.55 18.74
N ALA A 32 -11.16 2.13 17.48
CA ALA A 32 -12.16 1.36 16.74
C ALA A 32 -12.37 -0.03 17.37
N GLY A 33 -11.30 -0.73 17.76
CA GLY A 33 -11.37 -2.02 18.45
C GLY A 33 -12.02 -1.92 19.83
N LYS A 34 -11.60 -0.95 20.66
CA LYS A 34 -12.17 -0.74 22.01
C LYS A 34 -13.65 -0.35 22.00
N ARG A 35 -14.14 0.33 20.96
CA ARG A 35 -15.56 0.71 20.85
C ARG A 35 -16.51 -0.45 20.54
N LYS A 36 -16.00 -1.64 20.23
CA LYS A 36 -16.82 -2.87 20.27
C LYS A 36 -17.17 -3.27 21.72
N GLY A 37 -16.46 -2.74 22.73
CA GLY A 37 -16.69 -3.01 24.16
C GLY A 37 -17.01 -1.80 25.05
N LEU A 38 -16.82 -0.54 24.61
CA LEU A 38 -16.99 0.64 25.48
C LEU A 38 -17.69 1.82 24.77
N LYS A 39 -18.73 2.36 25.40
CA LYS A 39 -19.48 3.58 25.03
C LYS A 39 -18.66 4.88 25.28
N GLY A 40 -17.56 5.08 24.56
CA GLY A 40 -16.67 6.24 24.74
C GLY A 40 -16.83 7.33 23.66
N ASN A 41 -16.90 8.60 24.09
CA ASN A 41 -17.17 9.82 23.30
C ASN A 41 -16.02 10.35 22.42
N ARG A 42 -15.00 9.55 22.08
CA ARG A 42 -13.93 10.00 21.15
C ARG A 42 -13.95 9.18 19.86
N SER A 43 -14.31 9.85 18.77
CA SER A 43 -14.36 9.26 17.43
C SER A 43 -13.05 9.38 16.67
N GLY A 44 -12.34 8.27 16.44
CA GLY A 44 -11.16 8.24 15.56
C GLY A 44 -11.51 8.51 14.09
N LEU A 45 -10.57 9.06 13.31
CA LEU A 45 -10.77 9.50 11.92
C LEU A 45 -11.24 8.37 11.00
N PHE A 46 -10.81 7.14 11.24
CA PHE A 46 -11.34 5.96 10.56
C PHE A 46 -12.87 5.86 10.66
N THR A 47 -13.44 6.13 11.84
CA THR A 47 -14.89 6.07 12.04
C THR A 47 -15.62 7.18 11.30
N HIS A 48 -15.02 8.38 11.21
CA HIS A 48 -15.60 9.47 10.43
C HIS A 48 -15.56 9.18 8.91
N ALA A 49 -14.48 8.59 8.41
CA ALA A 49 -14.40 8.16 7.01
C ALA A 49 -15.50 7.14 6.68
N ILE A 50 -15.67 6.10 7.51
CA ILE A 50 -16.73 5.10 7.32
C ILE A 50 -18.13 5.74 7.39
N ARG A 51 -18.35 6.69 8.30
CA ARG A 51 -19.62 7.45 8.37
C ARG A 51 -19.89 8.18 7.05
N ILE A 52 -18.93 8.94 6.54
CA ILE A 52 -19.06 9.69 5.27
C ILE A 52 -19.35 8.75 4.10
N ILE A 53 -18.64 7.61 4.01
CA ILE A 53 -18.89 6.59 2.98
C ILE A 53 -20.34 6.09 3.05
N ARG A 54 -20.85 5.81 4.25
CA ARG A 54 -22.24 5.33 4.45
C ARG A 54 -23.28 6.41 4.15
N GLU A 55 -23.04 7.65 4.57
CA GLU A 55 -23.90 8.81 4.27
C GLU A 55 -24.01 9.02 2.74
N MET A 56 -22.87 8.99 2.03
CA MET A 56 -22.86 9.10 0.56
C MET A 56 -23.59 7.92 -0.11
N ARG A 57 -23.37 6.68 0.36
CA ARG A 57 -24.10 5.49 -0.12
C ARG A 57 -25.58 5.66 0.03
N LEU A 58 -26.05 6.12 1.19
CA LEU A 58 -27.46 6.34 1.44
C LEU A 58 -28.04 7.43 0.52
N ALA A 59 -27.39 8.60 0.45
CA ALA A 59 -27.84 9.72 -0.38
C ALA A 59 -27.87 9.41 -1.88
N THR A 60 -27.08 8.44 -2.32
CA THR A 60 -26.97 8.04 -3.74
C THR A 60 -27.66 6.71 -4.04
N ASN A 61 -28.53 6.23 -3.15
CA ASN A 61 -29.26 4.95 -3.31
C ASN A 61 -28.33 3.77 -3.60
N GLY A 62 -27.18 3.73 -2.91
CA GLY A 62 -26.15 2.71 -3.05
C GLY A 62 -25.25 2.88 -4.27
N LYS A 63 -25.40 3.93 -5.08
CA LYS A 63 -24.60 4.08 -6.29
C LYS A 63 -23.14 4.47 -6.01
N TYR A 64 -22.89 5.32 -5.00
CA TYR A 64 -21.55 5.85 -4.71
C TYR A 64 -21.16 5.75 -3.22
N PRO A 65 -19.85 5.64 -2.91
CA PRO A 65 -18.80 5.30 -3.86
C PRO A 65 -18.92 3.85 -4.33
N THR A 66 -18.34 3.55 -5.49
CA THR A 66 -18.21 2.17 -5.98
C THR A 66 -17.11 1.45 -5.22
N PHE A 67 -16.00 2.14 -4.95
CA PHE A 67 -14.86 1.59 -4.24
C PHE A 67 -14.41 2.47 -3.08
N ILE A 68 -13.83 1.82 -2.07
CA ILE A 68 -13.02 2.49 -1.07
C ILE A 68 -11.64 1.85 -1.03
N ILE A 69 -10.62 2.66 -0.76
CA ILE A 69 -9.25 2.20 -0.57
C ILE A 69 -8.77 2.72 0.78
N TRP A 70 -8.43 1.81 1.67
CA TRP A 70 -7.82 2.12 2.95
C TRP A 70 -6.35 1.71 2.97
N GLU A 71 -5.47 2.67 3.25
CA GLU A 71 -4.03 2.44 3.41
C GLU A 71 -3.64 2.44 4.89
N ASN A 72 -2.78 1.48 5.28
CA ASN A 72 -2.19 1.49 6.62
C ASN A 72 -0.87 0.73 6.72
N VAL A 73 -0.25 0.77 7.90
CA VAL A 73 0.98 0.01 8.19
C VAL A 73 0.68 -1.46 8.51
N PRO A 74 1.57 -2.41 8.17
CA PRO A 74 1.38 -3.83 8.50
C PRO A 74 1.18 -4.13 9.99
N GLY A 75 1.65 -3.25 10.88
CA GLY A 75 1.44 -3.37 12.33
C GLY A 75 -0.05 -3.42 12.73
N ALA A 76 -0.96 -2.94 11.88
CA ALA A 76 -2.40 -3.06 12.12
C ALA A 76 -2.87 -4.51 12.29
N PHE A 77 -2.24 -5.48 11.60
CA PHE A 77 -2.59 -6.90 11.72
C PHE A 77 -2.30 -7.51 13.09
N SER A 78 -1.35 -6.95 13.83
CA SER A 78 -0.96 -7.43 15.17
C SER A 78 -1.46 -6.52 16.30
N SER A 79 -1.98 -5.33 15.98
CA SER A 79 -2.46 -4.37 16.98
C SER A 79 -3.59 -4.99 17.80
N ASN A 80 -3.50 -4.85 19.12
CA ASN A 80 -4.48 -5.40 20.08
C ASN A 80 -4.77 -6.90 19.83
N ASN A 81 -3.70 -7.71 19.65
CA ASN A 81 -3.80 -9.14 19.30
C ASN A 81 -4.60 -9.43 18.01
N GLY A 82 -4.59 -8.49 17.06
CA GLY A 82 -5.30 -8.59 15.78
C GLY A 82 -6.76 -8.14 15.81
N GLU A 83 -7.31 -7.78 16.98
CA GLU A 83 -8.69 -7.33 17.12
C GLU A 83 -8.96 -5.99 16.41
N ASP A 84 -7.95 -5.14 16.30
CA ASP A 84 -8.14 -3.83 15.66
C ASP A 84 -8.35 -3.97 14.15
N PHE A 85 -7.62 -4.87 13.47
CA PHE A 85 -7.87 -5.15 12.06
C PHE A 85 -9.20 -5.89 11.86
N ARG A 86 -9.61 -6.76 12.81
CA ARG A 86 -10.96 -7.31 12.82
C ARG A 86 -12.01 -6.20 12.82
N ALA A 87 -11.89 -5.23 13.72
CA ALA A 87 -12.81 -4.10 13.82
C ALA A 87 -12.84 -3.23 12.55
N VAL A 88 -11.70 -3.09 11.84
CA VAL A 88 -11.66 -2.46 10.51
C VAL A 88 -12.51 -3.24 9.52
N LEU A 89 -12.27 -4.55 9.40
CA LEU A 89 -13.04 -5.41 8.49
C LEU A 89 -14.53 -5.36 8.81
N GLU A 90 -14.92 -5.46 10.07
CA GLU A 90 -16.32 -5.40 10.49
C GLU A 90 -16.99 -4.06 10.17
N LYS A 91 -16.30 -2.94 10.42
CA LYS A 91 -16.84 -1.60 10.10
C LYS A 91 -16.98 -1.37 8.60
N VAL A 92 -16.03 -1.84 7.81
CA VAL A 92 -16.09 -1.76 6.35
C VAL A 92 -17.22 -2.65 5.83
N THR A 93 -17.19 -3.94 6.15
CA THR A 93 -18.12 -4.96 5.64
C THR A 93 -19.53 -4.89 6.19
N ASN A 94 -19.70 -4.18 7.31
CA ASN A 94 -20.90 -4.22 8.15
C ASN A 94 -21.32 -5.65 8.55
N ALA A 95 -20.35 -6.56 8.68
CA ALA A 95 -20.56 -7.95 9.03
C ALA A 95 -19.76 -8.33 10.28
N ASN A 96 -20.16 -9.40 10.97
CA ASN A 96 -19.35 -10.00 12.03
C ASN A 96 -18.23 -10.83 11.41
N ILE A 97 -16.98 -10.55 11.77
CA ILE A 97 -15.82 -11.21 11.19
C ILE A 97 -15.14 -12.04 12.28
N PRO A 98 -15.07 -13.38 12.15
CA PRO A 98 -14.33 -14.20 13.09
C PRO A 98 -12.82 -13.96 12.96
N MET A 99 -12.09 -14.14 14.06
CA MET A 99 -10.63 -14.22 13.98
C MET A 99 -10.21 -15.48 13.21
N PRO A 100 -9.10 -15.44 12.45
CA PRO A 100 -8.55 -16.65 11.84
C PRO A 100 -8.23 -17.71 12.90
N ALA A 101 -8.43 -18.99 12.57
CA ALA A 101 -8.11 -20.10 13.48
C ALA A 101 -6.63 -20.11 13.92
N SER A 102 -5.73 -19.56 13.10
CA SER A 102 -4.32 -19.37 13.42
C SER A 102 -4.04 -18.27 14.47
N GLY A 103 -5.04 -17.46 14.81
CA GLY A 103 -4.90 -16.25 15.63
C GLY A 103 -4.16 -15.09 14.93
N LYS A 104 -3.84 -15.21 13.63
CA LYS A 104 -3.04 -14.21 12.90
C LYS A 104 -3.65 -13.90 11.53
N TRP A 105 -3.73 -12.61 11.20
CA TRP A 105 -4.13 -12.16 9.87
C TRP A 105 -3.04 -12.43 8.83
N ALA A 106 -3.45 -12.96 7.68
CA ALA A 106 -2.56 -13.11 6.53
C ALA A 106 -2.27 -11.74 5.88
N THR A 107 -1.11 -11.62 5.22
CA THR A 107 -0.71 -10.40 4.50
C THR A 107 -1.54 -10.12 3.25
N ALA A 108 -2.32 -11.10 2.79
CA ALA A 108 -3.35 -10.94 1.78
C ALA A 108 -4.56 -11.79 2.16
N GLY A 109 -5.76 -11.31 1.86
CA GLY A 109 -6.99 -12.04 2.16
C GLY A 109 -8.23 -11.29 1.70
N MET A 110 -9.39 -11.93 1.85
CA MET A 110 -10.66 -11.38 1.40
C MET A 110 -11.82 -11.83 2.29
N VAL A 111 -12.79 -10.94 2.47
CA VAL A 111 -14.13 -11.23 3.00
C VAL A 111 -15.14 -10.99 1.88
N ARG A 112 -16.09 -11.91 1.73
CA ARG A 112 -17.18 -11.85 0.74
C ARG A 112 -18.53 -12.11 1.39
N GLY A 113 -19.60 -11.67 0.72
CA GLY A 113 -20.98 -11.98 1.10
C GLY A 113 -21.59 -11.05 2.16
N GLY A 114 -20.94 -9.92 2.44
CA GLY A 114 -21.51 -8.81 3.22
C GLY A 114 -22.08 -7.69 2.31
N GLU A 115 -22.24 -6.49 2.86
CA GLU A 115 -22.66 -5.30 2.09
C GLU A 115 -21.59 -4.82 1.09
N VAL A 116 -20.34 -5.22 1.30
CA VAL A 116 -19.18 -4.84 0.49
C VAL A 116 -18.17 -5.98 0.49
N ASP A 117 -17.77 -6.41 -0.71
CA ASP A 117 -16.67 -7.36 -0.85
C ASP A 117 -15.37 -6.66 -0.50
N THR A 118 -14.60 -7.21 0.42
CA THR A 118 -13.41 -6.54 0.95
C THR A 118 -12.19 -7.41 0.78
N ALA A 119 -11.20 -6.95 0.01
CA ALA A 119 -9.91 -7.62 -0.14
C ALA A 119 -8.79 -6.75 0.45
N TRP A 120 -7.71 -7.37 0.94
CA TRP A 120 -6.52 -6.64 1.35
C TRP A 120 -5.24 -7.33 0.89
N ARG A 121 -4.16 -6.55 0.77
CA ARG A 121 -2.82 -7.03 0.48
C ARG A 121 -1.75 -6.08 1.01
N VAL A 122 -0.64 -6.63 1.48
CA VAL A 122 0.59 -5.86 1.73
C VAL A 122 1.36 -5.70 0.41
N LEU A 123 1.59 -4.46 0.01
CA LEU A 123 2.44 -4.09 -1.12
C LEU A 123 3.66 -3.33 -0.62
N ASP A 124 4.80 -3.49 -1.29
CA ASP A 124 6.05 -2.80 -0.99
C ASP A 124 6.41 -1.85 -2.13
N ALA A 125 6.57 -0.56 -1.82
CA ALA A 125 6.88 0.48 -2.80
C ALA A 125 8.14 0.19 -3.63
N GLN A 126 9.08 -0.63 -3.13
CA GLN A 126 10.29 -1.02 -3.85
C GLN A 126 10.02 -1.68 -5.22
N TYR A 127 8.84 -2.27 -5.41
CA TYR A 127 8.45 -2.91 -6.66
C TYR A 127 7.71 -1.98 -7.64
N TRP A 128 7.59 -0.69 -7.31
CA TRP A 128 6.80 0.31 -8.06
C TRP A 128 7.63 1.52 -8.47
N GLY A 129 8.91 1.30 -8.81
CA GLY A 129 9.79 2.33 -9.37
C GLY A 129 10.38 3.31 -8.34
N VAL A 130 10.22 3.06 -7.04
CA VAL A 130 10.79 3.89 -5.96
C VAL A 130 11.83 3.08 -5.20
N PRO A 131 13.08 3.57 -4.99
CA PRO A 131 14.11 2.86 -4.23
C PRO A 131 13.88 2.98 -2.71
N GLN A 132 12.69 2.63 -2.25
CA GLN A 132 12.29 2.73 -0.85
C GLN A 132 11.56 1.45 -0.43
N ARG A 133 12.06 0.79 0.62
CA ARG A 133 11.32 -0.28 1.29
C ARG A 133 10.22 0.34 2.15
N ARG A 134 8.98 0.26 1.66
CA ARG A 134 7.81 0.82 2.33
C ARG A 134 6.63 -0.11 2.12
N LYS A 135 6.50 -1.07 3.05
CA LYS A 135 5.38 -2.01 3.09
C LYS A 135 4.14 -1.34 3.67
N ARG A 136 3.01 -1.46 2.97
CA ARG A 136 1.71 -0.94 3.37
C ARG A 136 0.59 -1.91 3.04
N ILE A 137 -0.38 -1.98 3.92
CA ILE A 137 -1.66 -2.63 3.68
C ILE A 137 -2.43 -1.72 2.74
N TYR A 138 -2.96 -2.30 1.67
CA TYR A 138 -4.01 -1.72 0.86
C TYR A 138 -5.23 -2.62 1.00
N LEU A 139 -6.32 -2.06 1.49
CA LEU A 139 -7.62 -2.70 1.60
C LEU A 139 -8.56 -2.04 0.61
N ILE A 140 -9.22 -2.85 -0.21
CA ILE A 140 -10.23 -2.41 -1.17
C ILE A 140 -11.58 -2.93 -0.71
N GLY A 141 -12.52 -2.02 -0.49
CA GLY A 141 -13.93 -2.34 -0.38
C GLY A 141 -14.61 -2.09 -1.73
N ASP A 142 -15.27 -3.09 -2.26
CA ASP A 142 -16.00 -3.07 -3.51
C ASP A 142 -17.51 -3.27 -3.28
N PHE A 143 -18.26 -2.17 -3.44
CA PHE A 143 -19.68 -2.13 -3.11
C PHE A 143 -20.59 -2.74 -4.17
N GLY A 144 -20.09 -2.96 -5.39
CA GLY A 144 -20.83 -3.75 -6.40
C GLY A 144 -20.39 -5.23 -6.43
N GLY A 145 -19.41 -5.62 -5.62
CA GLY A 145 -18.91 -6.99 -5.50
C GLY A 145 -18.01 -7.49 -6.64
N GLN A 146 -17.37 -8.63 -6.35
CA GLN A 146 -16.57 -9.48 -7.25
C GLN A 146 -15.19 -8.94 -7.68
N ARG A 147 -14.94 -7.62 -7.67
CA ARG A 147 -13.73 -7.03 -8.27
C ARG A 147 -12.61 -6.76 -7.27
N ALA A 148 -12.89 -6.64 -5.96
CA ALA A 148 -11.85 -6.33 -4.97
C ALA A 148 -10.65 -7.29 -5.00
N GLY A 149 -10.91 -8.60 -5.15
CA GLY A 149 -9.86 -9.60 -5.29
C GLY A 149 -9.11 -9.52 -6.62
N GLU A 150 -9.80 -9.17 -7.71
CA GLU A 150 -9.17 -8.98 -9.02
C GLU A 150 -8.17 -7.84 -8.97
N ILE A 151 -8.56 -6.70 -8.38
CA ILE A 151 -7.72 -5.51 -8.28
C ILE A 151 -6.44 -5.79 -7.47
N LEU A 152 -6.51 -6.54 -6.37
CA LEU A 152 -5.34 -6.78 -5.50
C LEU A 152 -4.54 -8.03 -5.83
N PHE A 153 -5.15 -9.05 -6.43
CA PHE A 153 -4.51 -10.36 -6.61
C PHE A 153 -4.17 -10.68 -8.06
N LYS A 154 -4.87 -10.11 -9.05
CA LYS A 154 -4.49 -10.27 -10.46
C LYS A 154 -3.41 -9.25 -10.80
N SER A 155 -2.19 -9.74 -10.98
CA SER A 155 -1.07 -8.96 -11.49
C SER A 155 -1.11 -9.00 -13.02
N GLU A 156 -1.80 -8.07 -13.67
CA GLU A 156 -1.37 -7.73 -15.03
C GLU A 156 -0.02 -7.02 -14.89
N SER A 157 1.02 -7.75 -15.31
CA SER A 157 2.44 -7.41 -15.28
C SER A 157 2.76 -5.91 -15.28
N VAL A 158 3.07 -5.37 -14.10
CA VAL A 158 4.04 -4.28 -13.97
C VAL A 158 5.37 -4.88 -13.51
N LEU A 159 5.82 -5.92 -14.24
CA LEU A 159 7.24 -6.29 -14.24
C LEU A 159 7.96 -5.11 -14.88
N GLY A 160 8.79 -4.44 -14.09
CA GLY A 160 9.39 -3.16 -14.41
C GLY A 160 9.84 -3.05 -15.87
N TYR A 161 9.27 -2.07 -16.57
CA TYR A 161 9.90 -1.51 -17.74
C TYR A 161 11.24 -0.91 -17.27
N THR A 162 12.31 -1.67 -17.41
CA THR A 162 13.64 -1.08 -17.58
C THR A 162 13.77 -0.88 -19.08
N PRO A 163 13.72 0.36 -19.61
CA PRO A 163 14.20 0.59 -20.96
C PRO A 163 15.66 0.15 -20.95
N LYS A 164 16.02 -0.82 -21.80
CA LYS A 164 17.43 -1.08 -22.12
C LYS A 164 18.00 0.23 -22.66
N SER A 165 18.75 0.97 -21.85
CA SER A 165 19.62 2.03 -22.36
C SER A 165 20.71 1.36 -23.18
N LYS A 166 20.47 1.25 -24.49
CA LYS A 166 21.56 1.24 -25.46
C LYS A 166 22.02 2.68 -25.58
N GLU A 167 23.19 2.99 -25.03
CA GLU A 167 24.04 4.05 -25.58
C GLU A 167 25.49 3.84 -25.12
N GLN A 168 26.30 3.40 -26.08
CA GLN A 168 27.63 3.95 -26.36
C GLN A 168 28.59 4.09 -25.17
N ARG A 169 29.25 2.99 -24.82
CA ARG A 169 30.68 3.06 -24.46
C ARG A 169 31.50 2.91 -25.74
N ALA A 170 31.50 3.97 -26.55
CA ALA A 170 32.58 4.19 -27.50
C ALA A 170 33.60 5.10 -26.82
N GLU A 171 34.85 4.65 -26.84
CA GLU A 171 36.04 5.50 -27.02
C GLU A 171 36.15 6.76 -26.15
N ALA A 172 36.65 6.59 -24.92
CA ALA A 172 37.38 7.64 -24.21
C ALA A 172 38.38 7.02 -23.23
N ALA A 173 39.32 6.22 -23.75
CA ALA A 173 40.52 5.82 -23.02
C ALA A 173 41.66 5.59 -24.02
N GLY A 174 42.04 6.66 -24.71
CA GLY A 174 43.14 6.65 -25.65
C GLY A 174 43.51 8.07 -26.06
N GLN A 175 44.38 8.71 -25.29
CA GLN A 175 45.56 9.48 -25.74
C GLN A 175 45.99 10.52 -24.69
N SER A 176 47.14 10.27 -24.07
CA SER A 176 48.20 11.23 -23.71
C SER A 176 49.36 10.39 -23.18
N THR A 177 50.14 9.76 -24.07
CA THR A 177 51.47 10.20 -24.55
C THR A 177 52.52 10.44 -23.45
N ASN A 178 53.58 9.62 -23.54
CA ASN A 178 55.00 9.87 -23.22
C ASN A 178 55.35 10.42 -21.83
N SER A 179 56.39 9.97 -21.12
CA SER A 179 57.47 8.99 -21.30
C SER A 179 58.43 9.29 -20.15
N LEU A 180 59.08 8.29 -19.54
CA LEU A 180 60.50 8.34 -19.18
C LEU A 180 60.93 6.98 -18.59
N ARG A 181 62.00 6.45 -19.19
CA ARG A 181 62.65 5.16 -18.95
C ARG A 181 63.43 5.18 -17.63
N THR A 182 63.57 4.02 -16.98
CA THR A 182 64.81 3.22 -16.99
C THR A 182 64.63 1.94 -16.16
N GLU A 183 64.71 0.77 -16.80
CA GLU A 183 65.09 -0.47 -16.15
C GLU A 183 66.53 -0.81 -16.54
N SER A 184 67.36 -1.06 -15.54
CA SER A 184 68.66 -1.70 -15.70
C SER A 184 68.55 -3.15 -15.24
N SER A 185 68.64 -4.10 -16.15
CA SER A 185 68.91 -5.50 -15.82
C SER A 185 70.10 -5.98 -16.64
N ARG A 186 71.15 -6.36 -15.91
CA ARG A 186 72.43 -6.86 -16.41
C ARG A 186 72.22 -8.22 -17.07
N GLY A 187 72.67 -8.35 -18.31
CA GLY A 187 73.01 -9.62 -18.95
C GLY A 187 74.35 -9.46 -19.67
N GLY A 188 75.42 -10.01 -19.11
CA GLY A 188 76.66 -10.32 -19.84
C GLY A 188 76.70 -11.84 -20.02
N GLY A 189 77.04 -12.42 -21.16
CA GLY A 189 77.87 -11.93 -22.25
C GLY A 189 78.95 -12.98 -22.46
N GLY A 190 78.68 -13.95 -23.33
CA GLY A 190 79.59 -15.04 -23.67
C GLY A 190 80.47 -14.74 -24.88
N LEU A 191 81.73 -15.13 -24.75
CA LEU A 191 82.76 -15.53 -25.72
C LEU A 191 83.05 -14.66 -26.95
N ARG A 192 84.31 -14.20 -27.02
CA ARG A 192 85.12 -14.19 -28.26
C ARG A 192 86.57 -14.59 -27.94
N SER A 193 87.08 -15.48 -28.81
CA SER A 193 88.47 -15.76 -29.22
C SER A 193 89.55 -15.89 -28.15
#